data_AF-A0A3D1S3Y7-F1
#
_entry.id   AF-A0A3D1S3Y7-F1
#
_cell.length_a   1.000
_cell.length_b   1.000
_cell.length_c   1.000
_cell.angle_alpha   90.00
_cell.angle_beta   90.00
_cell.angle_gamma   90.00
#
_symmetry.space_group_name_H-M   'P 1'
#
loop_
_entity.id
_entity.type
_entity.pdbx_description
1 polymer ?
#
loop_
_entity_poly.entity_id
_entity_poly.type
_entity_poly.pdbx_seq_one_letter_code
_entity_poly.pdbx_strand_id
1 'polypeptide(L)'
;MLVLVYLLCTDLTYAQTITGTDTQAPPTSTAENDSAATPPKEEVTQPAIISFFGLQSQRFAHDVQRQITDFILPVSVGEHVLNTLQYQAITPRVKAHILFITAGFGNSAQMQMYLELSSVFVDAGYDTMIATLPVGEELPATLADASEYWAEALNGIINAIDNASPYSVVYASGPIAATLLALYDKQRLPLPNALVIQDVFFAQNDENQKLPGLIERFPNALLDFSQSRANRWSNATLKTRQQTIRRQNLRQKTQRHLYGMPITGKQRHLIYKEMTGWFNRIGWL
;
A
#
# COMPACT_ATOMS: atom_id res chain seq x y z
N MET A 1 47.40 5.08 21.14
CA MET A 1 47.17 6.33 20.37
C MET A 1 46.25 5.99 19.22
N LEU A 2 45.06 6.53 19.02
CA LEU A 2 44.30 7.57 19.72
C LEU A 2 42.82 7.16 19.60
N VAL A 3 42.12 7.22 20.72
CA VAL A 3 40.70 6.92 20.92
C VAL A 3 39.89 8.17 20.59
N LEU A 4 38.68 8.02 20.03
CA LEU A 4 37.59 8.93 20.39
C LEU A 4 36.24 8.21 20.38
N VAL A 5 35.75 8.02 21.60
CA VAL A 5 34.40 7.63 22.00
C VAL A 5 33.59 8.92 22.13
N TYR A 6 32.33 8.93 21.71
CA TYR A 6 31.34 9.84 22.28
C TYR A 6 30.09 9.05 22.68
N LEU A 7 29.80 9.15 23.97
CA LEU A 7 28.65 8.66 24.73
C LEU A 7 27.99 9.90 25.35
N LEU A 8 26.77 9.73 25.88
CA LEU A 8 25.92 10.66 26.65
C LEU A 8 24.89 11.42 25.78
N CYS A 9 23.60 11.52 26.12
CA CYS A 9 22.85 11.12 27.30
C CYS A 9 21.35 10.98 26.97
N THR A 10 20.68 10.17 27.79
CA THR A 10 19.25 9.90 27.92
C THR A 10 18.45 11.10 28.44
N ASP A 11 17.16 11.18 28.10
CA ASP A 11 16.12 11.59 29.05
C ASP A 11 14.80 10.83 28.77
N LEU A 12 14.55 9.85 29.64
CA LEU A 12 13.25 9.26 29.92
C LEU A 12 12.56 10.16 30.96
N THR A 13 11.46 10.82 30.61
CA THR A 13 10.58 11.43 31.63
C THR A 13 9.52 10.44 32.08
N TYR A 14 9.68 10.04 33.33
CA TYR A 14 8.81 9.23 34.17
C TYR A 14 7.40 9.82 34.32
N ALA A 15 6.37 8.99 34.21
CA ALA A 15 5.05 9.26 34.76
C ALA A 15 5.08 8.95 36.27
N GLN A 16 4.72 9.94 37.11
CA GLN A 16 4.54 9.72 38.54
C GLN A 16 3.05 9.56 38.86
N THR A 17 2.73 8.37 39.35
CA THR A 17 1.50 8.02 40.08
C THR A 17 1.58 8.57 41.49
N ILE A 18 0.54 9.24 41.98
CA ILE A 18 0.42 9.62 43.39
C ILE A 18 -0.79 8.88 43.98
N THR A 19 -0.51 8.03 44.96
CA THR A 19 -1.47 7.43 45.90
C THR A 19 -0.81 7.49 47.28
N GLY A 20 -1.50 7.95 48.31
CA GLY A 20 -0.98 7.93 49.68
C GLY A 20 -1.68 8.90 50.64
N THR A 21 -2.49 8.32 51.52
CA THR A 21 -3.40 8.86 52.54
C THR A 21 -2.69 9.24 53.86
N ASP A 22 -3.45 9.88 54.76
CA ASP A 22 -3.34 9.92 56.24
C ASP A 22 -2.38 10.98 56.84
N THR A 23 -2.69 11.71 57.92
CA THR A 23 -3.80 11.77 58.88
C THR A 23 -3.58 13.04 59.74
N GLN A 24 -4.66 13.70 60.23
CA GLN A 24 -4.95 14.08 61.63
C GLN A 24 -5.86 15.32 61.77
N ALA A 25 -6.80 15.24 62.72
CA ALA A 25 -8.07 15.97 62.83
C ALA A 25 -8.05 17.12 63.91
N PRO A 26 -9.19 17.54 64.53
CA PRO A 26 -9.91 18.82 64.34
C PRO A 26 -9.99 19.72 65.61
N PRO A 27 -10.76 20.83 65.64
CA PRO A 27 -12.06 20.84 66.37
C PRO A 27 -13.16 21.74 65.71
N THR A 28 -14.43 21.33 65.63
CA THR A 28 -15.60 21.51 66.57
C THR A 28 -16.25 22.91 66.65
N SER A 29 -17.49 23.05 66.14
CA SER A 29 -18.72 23.65 66.77
C SER A 29 -19.74 24.06 65.67
N THR A 30 -20.85 23.37 65.42
CA THR A 30 -22.23 23.42 66.01
C THR A 30 -23.15 24.59 65.57
N ALA A 31 -24.34 24.21 65.03
CA ALA A 31 -25.65 24.92 64.90
C ALA A 31 -25.73 26.18 64.00
N GLU A 32 -26.82 26.60 63.36
CA GLU A 32 -28.20 26.16 63.05
C GLU A 32 -28.76 27.22 62.05
N ASN A 33 -29.70 26.81 61.18
CA ASN A 33 -30.80 27.54 60.51
C ASN A 33 -30.71 28.99 59.94
N ASP A 34 -31.35 29.10 58.76
CA ASP A 34 -32.31 30.12 58.28
C ASP A 34 -32.01 30.90 56.98
N SER A 35 -32.79 30.51 55.96
CA SER A 35 -33.45 31.24 54.88
C SER A 35 -33.17 32.75 54.69
N ALA A 36 -32.71 33.14 53.49
CA ALA A 36 -33.19 34.33 52.76
C ALA A 36 -32.62 34.37 51.33
N ALA A 37 -33.49 34.58 50.33
CA ALA A 37 -33.17 34.66 48.91
C ALA A 37 -32.97 36.12 48.43
N THR A 38 -31.95 36.42 47.62
CA THR A 38 -31.92 37.43 46.51
C THR A 38 -30.59 37.32 45.69
N PRO A 39 -30.47 37.92 44.48
CA PRO A 39 -30.63 37.35 43.12
C PRO A 39 -29.28 37.06 42.39
N PRO A 40 -29.26 36.48 41.16
CA PRO A 40 -28.01 36.09 40.50
C PRO A 40 -27.27 37.29 39.91
N LYS A 41 -25.95 37.31 40.08
CA LYS A 41 -25.01 38.24 39.45
C LYS A 41 -24.96 37.95 37.95
N GLU A 42 -25.24 38.95 37.12
CA GLU A 42 -24.99 38.94 35.68
C GLU A 42 -23.52 38.60 35.41
N GLU A 43 -23.28 37.43 34.80
CA GLU A 43 -22.00 37.06 34.23
C GLU A 43 -21.91 37.70 32.84
N VAL A 44 -21.08 38.73 32.72
CA VAL A 44 -20.79 39.40 31.45
C VAL A 44 -20.16 38.38 30.51
N THR A 45 -20.93 37.90 29.54
CA THR A 45 -20.45 37.04 28.45
C THR A 45 -19.42 37.83 27.64
N GLN A 46 -18.13 37.58 27.86
CA GLN A 46 -17.11 38.09 26.95
C GLN A 46 -17.37 37.51 25.55
N PRO A 47 -17.37 38.34 24.50
CA PRO A 47 -17.55 37.82 23.15
C PRO A 47 -16.38 36.90 22.83
N ALA A 48 -16.67 35.64 22.51
CA ALA A 48 -15.67 34.71 22.03
C ALA A 48 -14.99 35.33 20.80
N ILE A 49 -13.72 35.71 20.95
CA ILE A 49 -12.91 36.16 19.82
C ILE A 49 -12.64 34.91 18.98
N ILE A 50 -13.53 34.67 18.03
CA ILE A 50 -13.36 33.63 17.02
C ILE A 50 -12.23 34.11 16.10
N SER A 51 -11.02 33.58 16.32
CA SER A 51 -9.90 33.82 15.41
C SER A 51 -10.23 33.21 14.04
N PHE A 52 -10.51 34.07 13.07
CA PHE A 52 -10.81 33.68 11.69
C PHE A 52 -9.67 32.85 11.06
N PHE A 53 -8.43 33.16 11.42
CA PHE A 53 -7.25 32.37 11.01
C PHE A 53 -7.21 30.98 11.70
N GLY A 54 -7.66 30.87 12.95
CA GLY A 54 -7.81 29.60 13.66
C GLY A 54 -8.89 28.70 13.01
N LEU A 55 -10.02 29.29 12.63
CA LEU A 55 -11.08 28.57 11.91
C LEU A 55 -10.66 28.15 10.49
N GLN A 56 -9.95 29.01 9.76
CA GLN A 56 -9.45 28.68 8.42
C GLN A 56 -8.39 27.58 8.46
N SER A 57 -7.45 27.64 9.41
CA SER A 57 -6.43 26.59 9.57
C SER A 57 -7.03 25.26 10.01
N GLN A 58 -8.02 25.24 10.91
CA GLN A 58 -8.73 24.01 11.29
C GLN A 58 -9.56 23.46 10.13
N ARG A 59 -10.30 24.30 9.40
CA ARG A 59 -11.06 23.85 8.22
C ARG A 59 -10.15 23.35 7.12
N PHE A 60 -9.03 24.02 6.86
CA PHE A 60 -8.02 23.55 5.91
C PHE A 60 -7.39 22.24 6.36
N ALA A 61 -7.04 22.09 7.65
CA ALA A 61 -6.51 20.83 8.18
C ALA A 61 -7.55 19.70 8.08
N HIS A 62 -8.82 19.97 8.38
CA HIS A 62 -9.90 18.99 8.21
C HIS A 62 -10.17 18.67 6.75
N ASP A 63 -10.08 19.65 5.84
CA ASP A 63 -10.29 19.47 4.41
C ASP A 63 -9.13 18.70 3.78
N VAL A 64 -7.89 19.00 4.16
CA VAL A 64 -6.70 18.23 3.79
C VAL A 64 -6.78 16.82 4.37
N GLN A 65 -7.14 16.67 5.64
CA GLN A 65 -7.29 15.36 6.27
C GLN A 65 -8.39 14.55 5.59
N ARG A 66 -9.53 15.18 5.25
CA ARG A 66 -10.61 14.55 4.51
C ARG A 66 -10.15 14.15 3.11
N GLN A 67 -9.53 15.05 2.37
CA GLN A 67 -9.00 14.75 1.03
C GLN A 67 -7.99 13.59 1.09
N ILE A 68 -7.10 13.57 2.08
CA ILE A 68 -6.17 12.45 2.30
C ILE A 68 -6.93 11.16 2.65
N THR A 69 -7.95 11.24 3.51
CA THR A 69 -8.76 10.07 3.92
C THR A 69 -9.59 9.52 2.76
N ASP A 70 -10.06 10.37 1.85
CA ASP A 70 -10.80 9.96 0.64
C ASP A 70 -9.91 9.12 -0.30
N PHE A 71 -8.59 9.28 -0.25
CA PHE A 71 -7.63 8.42 -0.97
C PHE A 71 -7.19 7.19 -0.17
N ILE A 72 -7.40 7.14 1.15
CA ILE A 72 -6.96 6.02 1.98
C ILE A 72 -8.13 5.06 2.19
N LEU A 73 -8.06 3.89 1.56
CA LEU A 73 -8.98 2.80 1.87
C LEU A 73 -8.30 1.87 2.89
N PRO A 74 -8.67 1.91 4.18
CA PRO A 74 -8.17 0.95 5.15
C PRO A 74 -8.74 -0.43 4.81
N VAL A 75 -7.87 -1.40 4.54
CA VAL A 75 -8.28 -2.79 4.34
C VAL A 75 -7.96 -3.57 5.60
N SER A 76 -9.00 -3.95 6.34
CA SER A 76 -8.85 -4.79 7.53
C SER A 76 -8.58 -6.23 7.13
N VAL A 77 -7.50 -6.80 7.66
CA VAL A 77 -7.07 -8.18 7.46
C VAL A 77 -6.72 -8.76 8.83
N GLY A 78 -7.59 -9.62 9.36
CA GLY A 78 -7.45 -10.13 10.73
C GLY A 78 -7.38 -8.99 11.74
N GLU A 79 -6.30 -8.94 12.52
CA GLU A 79 -6.01 -7.87 13.50
C GLU A 79 -5.26 -6.66 12.90
N HIS A 80 -4.88 -6.72 11.62
CA HIS A 80 -4.10 -5.68 10.96
C HIS A 80 -4.98 -4.79 10.07
N VAL A 81 -4.65 -3.50 10.02
CA VAL A 81 -5.21 -2.56 9.04
C VAL A 81 -4.14 -2.23 8.02
N LEU A 82 -4.42 -2.53 6.75
CA LEU A 82 -3.54 -2.23 5.64
C LEU A 82 -3.89 -0.87 5.07
N ASN A 83 -2.86 -0.03 4.93
CA ASN A 83 -3.00 1.24 4.24
C ASN A 83 -2.95 1.02 2.74
N THR A 84 -3.97 1.51 2.04
CA THR A 84 -4.02 1.47 0.58
C THR A 84 -4.39 2.86 0.06
N LEU A 85 -3.84 3.23 -1.10
CA LEU A 85 -4.15 4.49 -1.77
C LEU A 85 -5.00 4.22 -2.99
N GLN A 86 -6.26 4.64 -2.98
CA GLN A 86 -7.20 4.46 -4.08
C GLN A 86 -7.41 5.76 -4.85
N TYR A 87 -7.31 5.70 -6.16
CA TYR A 87 -7.58 6.80 -7.08
C TYR A 87 -8.65 6.38 -8.08
N GLN A 88 -9.70 7.19 -8.20
CA GLN A 88 -10.80 6.96 -9.13
C GLN A 88 -10.54 7.63 -10.47
N ALA A 89 -10.98 7.00 -11.55
CA ALA A 89 -10.96 7.56 -12.88
C ALA A 89 -11.77 8.88 -12.95
N ILE A 90 -11.26 9.85 -13.70
CA ILE A 90 -11.96 11.12 -13.93
C ILE A 90 -13.15 10.95 -14.91
N THR A 91 -13.24 9.79 -15.57
CA THR A 91 -14.23 9.50 -16.62
C THR A 91 -15.46 8.75 -16.09
N PRO A 92 -16.67 8.96 -16.66
CA PRO A 92 -17.90 8.30 -16.20
C PRO A 92 -17.94 6.77 -16.36
N ARG A 93 -17.08 6.21 -17.23
CA ARG A 93 -16.98 4.76 -17.48
C ARG A 93 -15.56 4.30 -17.23
N VAL A 94 -15.38 3.54 -16.15
CA VAL A 94 -14.10 2.95 -15.77
C VAL A 94 -13.71 1.85 -16.76
N LYS A 95 -12.47 1.91 -17.26
CA LYS A 95 -11.92 0.93 -18.22
C LYS A 95 -11.49 -0.37 -17.55
N ALA A 96 -10.74 -0.27 -16.46
CA ALA A 96 -10.30 -1.37 -15.62
C ALA A 96 -9.85 -0.80 -14.27
N HIS A 97 -9.76 -1.66 -13.26
CA HIS A 97 -9.15 -1.35 -11.97
C HIS A 97 -7.75 -1.98 -11.89
N ILE A 98 -6.72 -1.17 -11.65
CA ILE A 98 -5.33 -1.59 -11.56
C ILE A 98 -4.86 -1.52 -10.11
N LEU A 99 -4.60 -2.69 -9.51
CA LEU A 99 -3.99 -2.82 -8.19
C LEU A 99 -2.47 -2.95 -8.31
N PHE A 100 -1.73 -1.96 -7.82
CA PHE A 100 -0.30 -2.00 -7.62
C PHE A 100 0.02 -2.50 -6.21
N ILE A 101 0.88 -3.51 -6.09
CA ILE A 101 1.27 -4.09 -4.79
C ILE A 101 2.76 -3.89 -4.56
N THR A 102 3.11 -3.24 -3.44
CA THR A 102 4.50 -3.02 -3.00
C THR A 102 4.70 -3.46 -1.54
N ALA A 103 5.95 -3.61 -1.14
CA ALA A 103 6.32 -3.90 0.25
C ALA A 103 6.22 -2.62 1.07
N GLY A 104 5.78 -2.72 2.34
CA GLY A 104 5.71 -1.58 3.25
C GLY A 104 7.06 -1.01 3.72
N PHE A 105 8.21 -1.61 3.34
CA PHE A 105 9.55 -1.16 3.74
C PHE A 105 10.54 -1.08 2.57
N GLY A 106 11.52 -0.18 2.68
CA GLY A 106 12.72 -0.14 1.83
C GLY A 106 12.51 0.19 0.34
N ASN A 107 11.29 0.53 -0.09
CA ASN A 107 10.95 0.60 -1.51
C ASN A 107 10.33 1.94 -1.95
N SER A 108 10.89 3.06 -1.48
CA SER A 108 10.43 4.42 -1.81
C SER A 108 10.40 4.69 -3.31
N ALA A 109 11.38 4.17 -4.07
CA ALA A 109 11.44 4.33 -5.52
C ALA A 109 10.31 3.59 -6.25
N GLN A 110 9.95 2.38 -5.79
CA GLN A 110 8.81 1.64 -6.36
C GLN A 110 7.49 2.33 -6.01
N MET A 111 7.33 2.79 -4.78
CA MET A 111 6.15 3.55 -4.36
C MET A 111 5.97 4.80 -5.22
N GLN A 112 7.04 5.57 -5.43
CA GLN A 112 7.02 6.73 -6.34
C GLN A 112 6.64 6.34 -7.76
N MET A 113 7.19 5.24 -8.29
CA MET A 113 6.81 4.74 -9.61
C MET A 113 5.33 4.38 -9.69
N TYR A 114 4.76 3.76 -8.66
CA TYR A 114 3.34 3.42 -8.62
C TYR A 114 2.44 4.64 -8.52
N LEU A 115 2.81 5.64 -7.72
CA LEU A 115 2.09 6.93 -7.70
C LEU A 115 2.08 7.60 -9.08
N GLU A 116 3.22 7.61 -9.75
CA GLU A 116 3.39 8.17 -11.10
C GLU A 116 2.65 7.37 -12.18
N LEU A 117 2.58 6.05 -12.05
CA LEU A 117 1.76 5.22 -12.94
C LEU A 117 0.28 5.43 -12.69
N SER A 118 -0.14 5.47 -11.41
CA SER A 118 -1.50 5.73 -11.00
C SER A 118 -2.03 7.02 -11.61
N SER A 119 -1.28 8.11 -11.57
CA SER A 119 -1.72 9.37 -12.18
C SER A 119 -1.99 9.23 -13.68
N VAL A 120 -1.08 8.59 -14.42
CA VAL A 120 -1.21 8.41 -15.88
C VAL A 120 -2.40 7.51 -16.23
N PHE A 121 -2.66 6.47 -15.44
CA PHE A 121 -3.79 5.57 -15.65
C PHE A 121 -5.12 6.24 -15.26
N VAL A 122 -5.17 7.00 -14.17
CA VAL A 122 -6.35 7.75 -13.76
C VAL A 122 -6.77 8.76 -14.82
N ASP A 123 -5.80 9.52 -15.36
CA ASP A 123 -6.02 10.47 -16.46
C ASP A 123 -6.55 9.77 -17.73
N ALA A 124 -6.21 8.48 -17.91
CA ALA A 124 -6.65 7.67 -19.04
C ALA A 124 -7.98 6.94 -18.80
N GLY A 125 -8.63 7.09 -17.65
CA GLY A 125 -9.94 6.51 -17.33
C GLY A 125 -9.90 5.14 -16.63
N TYR A 126 -8.83 4.85 -15.89
CA TYR A 126 -8.69 3.64 -15.08
C TYR A 126 -8.80 3.98 -13.60
N ASP A 127 -9.41 3.09 -12.83
CA ASP A 127 -9.28 3.15 -11.37
C ASP A 127 -7.93 2.52 -11.00
N THR A 128 -7.28 3.07 -9.98
CA THR A 128 -6.03 2.50 -9.49
C THR A 128 -6.03 2.41 -7.98
N MET A 129 -5.37 1.39 -7.46
CA MET A 129 -5.18 1.19 -6.03
C MET A 129 -3.72 0.82 -5.81
N ILE A 130 -3.07 1.44 -4.83
CA ILE A 130 -1.72 1.07 -4.41
C ILE A 130 -1.84 0.48 -3.02
N ALA A 131 -1.51 -0.80 -2.87
CA ALA A 131 -1.52 -1.48 -1.59
C ALA A 131 -0.09 -1.76 -1.12
N THR A 132 0.15 -1.44 0.14
CA THR A 132 1.39 -1.80 0.82
C THR A 132 1.15 -3.02 1.69
N LEU A 133 1.96 -4.07 1.51
CA LEU A 133 1.91 -5.24 2.37
C LEU A 133 2.33 -4.87 3.81
N PRO A 134 1.65 -5.42 4.84
CA PRO A 134 1.98 -5.16 6.23
C PRO A 134 3.39 -5.63 6.53
N VAL A 135 4.07 -4.92 7.43
CA VAL A 135 5.44 -5.22 7.86
C VAL A 135 5.39 -5.69 9.31
N GLY A 136 5.93 -6.88 9.57
CA GLY A 136 6.10 -7.46 10.89
C GLY A 136 7.09 -8.63 10.82
N GLU A 137 8.33 -8.32 11.19
CA GLU A 137 9.59 -9.10 11.29
C GLU A 137 9.95 -10.21 10.26
N GLU A 138 11.20 -10.10 9.79
CA GLU A 138 11.91 -10.86 8.74
C GLU A 138 11.22 -10.98 7.36
N LEU A 139 11.96 -10.59 6.32
CA LEU A 139 11.62 -10.97 4.95
C LEU A 139 11.55 -12.51 4.92
N PRO A 140 10.43 -13.11 4.49
CA PRO A 140 10.28 -14.55 4.50
C PRO A 140 11.44 -15.20 3.75
N ALA A 141 12.21 -16.04 4.45
CA ALA A 141 13.43 -16.66 3.93
C ALA A 141 13.15 -17.60 2.74
N THR A 142 11.92 -18.13 2.68
CA THR A 142 11.44 -19.02 1.63
C THR A 142 10.09 -18.60 1.04
N LEU A 143 9.78 -19.13 -0.13
CA LEU A 143 8.49 -18.94 -0.80
C LEU A 143 7.32 -19.51 0.02
N ALA A 144 7.54 -20.62 0.73
CA ALA A 144 6.50 -21.22 1.56
C ALA A 144 6.06 -20.22 2.63
N ASP A 145 7.02 -19.64 3.34
CA ASP A 145 6.79 -18.68 4.41
C ASP A 145 6.14 -17.40 3.87
N ALA A 146 6.66 -16.86 2.76
CA ALA A 146 6.12 -15.64 2.14
C ALA A 146 4.66 -15.81 1.72
N SER A 147 4.35 -16.98 1.16
CA SER A 147 3.01 -17.33 0.74
C SER A 147 2.07 -17.51 1.94
N GLU A 148 2.55 -17.94 3.09
CA GLU A 148 1.72 -18.13 4.27
C GLU A 148 1.40 -16.80 4.96
N TYR A 149 2.42 -15.98 5.22
CA TYR A 149 2.26 -14.68 5.88
C TYR A 149 1.44 -13.68 5.06
N TRP A 150 1.63 -13.64 3.74
CA TRP A 150 0.98 -12.64 2.90
C TRP A 150 -0.35 -13.09 2.32
N ALA A 151 -0.72 -14.38 2.42
CA ALA A 151 -1.96 -14.88 1.81
C ALA A 151 -3.19 -14.11 2.30
N GLU A 152 -3.33 -13.93 3.62
CA GLU A 152 -4.49 -13.23 4.18
C GLU A 152 -4.50 -11.75 3.77
N ALA A 153 -3.35 -11.08 3.89
CA ALA A 153 -3.18 -9.67 3.51
C ALA A 153 -3.51 -9.43 2.03
N LEU A 154 -2.93 -10.24 1.15
CA LEU A 154 -3.17 -10.16 -0.29
C LEU A 154 -4.61 -10.50 -0.65
N ASN A 155 -5.21 -11.49 0.01
CA ASN A 155 -6.61 -11.82 -0.22
C ASN A 155 -7.53 -10.66 0.20
N GLY A 156 -7.28 -10.05 1.35
CA GLY A 156 -8.02 -8.87 1.80
C GLY A 156 -7.90 -7.69 0.83
N ILE A 157 -6.67 -7.38 0.39
CA ILE A 157 -6.43 -6.30 -0.58
C ILE A 157 -7.15 -6.57 -1.90
N ILE A 158 -7.03 -7.78 -2.45
CA ILE A 158 -7.63 -8.11 -3.75
C ILE A 158 -9.17 -8.12 -3.66
N ASN A 159 -9.74 -8.56 -2.53
CA ASN A 159 -11.19 -8.52 -2.33
C ASN A 159 -11.72 -7.10 -2.05
N ALA A 160 -10.86 -6.17 -1.63
CA ALA A 160 -11.24 -4.75 -1.46
C ALA A 160 -11.35 -4.00 -2.80
N ILE A 161 -10.84 -4.57 -3.89
CA ILE A 161 -11.05 -4.04 -5.25
C ILE A 161 -12.55 -4.09 -5.56
N ASP A 162 -13.14 -2.93 -5.85
CA ASP A 162 -14.53 -2.85 -6.30
C ASP A 162 -14.71 -3.62 -7.63
N ASN A 163 -15.66 -4.54 -7.63
CA ASN A 163 -16.04 -5.37 -8.78
C ASN A 163 -16.89 -4.61 -9.82
N ALA A 164 -17.19 -3.32 -9.59
CA ALA A 164 -17.89 -2.48 -10.57
C ALA A 164 -17.11 -2.31 -11.89
N SER A 165 -15.79 -2.50 -11.87
CA SER A 165 -14.95 -2.43 -13.06
C SER A 165 -15.02 -3.73 -13.89
N PRO A 166 -15.11 -3.66 -15.23
CA PRO A 166 -15.22 -4.86 -16.05
C PRO A 166 -13.96 -5.73 -16.05
N TYR A 167 -12.80 -5.17 -15.68
CA TYR A 167 -11.53 -5.88 -15.63
C TYR A 167 -10.72 -5.49 -14.39
N SER A 168 -10.15 -6.49 -13.71
CA SER A 168 -9.17 -6.37 -12.64
C SER A 168 -7.76 -6.70 -13.13
N VAL A 169 -6.81 -5.81 -12.85
CA VAL A 169 -5.40 -5.97 -13.19
C VAL A 169 -4.58 -5.89 -11.91
N VAL A 170 -3.74 -6.89 -11.66
CA VAL A 170 -2.77 -6.84 -10.56
C VAL A 170 -1.39 -6.58 -11.15
N TYR A 171 -0.68 -5.59 -10.60
CA TYR A 171 0.69 -5.23 -10.96
C TYR A 171 1.60 -5.41 -9.75
N ALA A 172 2.68 -6.17 -9.91
CA ALA A 172 3.73 -6.27 -8.90
C ALA A 172 5.11 -6.45 -9.54
N SER A 173 6.17 -6.24 -8.75
CA SER A 173 7.53 -6.51 -9.20
C SER A 173 8.34 -7.37 -8.23
N GLY A 174 9.44 -7.93 -8.72
CA GLY A 174 10.43 -8.61 -7.89
C GLY A 174 9.87 -9.81 -7.12
N PRO A 175 10.17 -9.95 -5.81
CA PRO A 175 9.71 -11.08 -5.00
C PRO A 175 8.20 -11.10 -4.76
N ILE A 176 7.53 -9.94 -4.78
CA ILE A 176 6.07 -9.86 -4.60
C ILE A 176 5.37 -10.50 -5.80
N ALA A 177 5.81 -10.16 -7.02
CA ALA A 177 5.29 -10.79 -8.24
C ALA A 177 5.48 -12.31 -8.23
N ALA A 178 6.62 -12.77 -7.71
CA ALA A 178 6.93 -14.19 -7.61
C ALA A 178 5.99 -14.89 -6.60
N THR A 179 5.75 -14.25 -5.45
CA THR A 179 4.85 -14.75 -4.41
C THR A 179 3.40 -14.81 -4.88
N LEU A 180 2.93 -13.79 -5.61
CA LEU A 180 1.60 -13.78 -6.23
C LEU A 180 1.42 -14.97 -7.18
N LEU A 181 2.38 -15.23 -8.06
CA LEU A 181 2.33 -16.39 -8.96
C LEU A 181 2.19 -17.71 -8.21
N ALA A 182 2.94 -17.90 -7.12
CA ALA A 182 2.85 -19.10 -6.30
C ALA A 182 1.50 -19.20 -5.57
N LEU A 183 0.95 -18.09 -5.09
CA LEU A 183 -0.35 -18.06 -4.42
C LEU A 183 -1.52 -18.33 -5.36
N TYR A 184 -1.47 -17.80 -6.59
CA TYR A 184 -2.46 -18.12 -7.62
C TYR A 184 -2.40 -19.59 -8.05
N ASP A 185 -1.19 -20.15 -8.20
CA ASP A 185 -1.01 -21.58 -8.53
C ASP A 185 -1.59 -22.49 -7.44
N LYS A 186 -1.46 -22.09 -6.17
CA LYS A 186 -2.07 -22.77 -5.01
C LYS A 186 -3.54 -22.43 -4.78
N GLN A 187 -4.17 -21.62 -5.64
CA GLN A 187 -5.56 -21.17 -5.51
C GLN A 187 -5.87 -20.49 -4.17
N ARG A 188 -4.89 -19.83 -3.55
CA ARG A 188 -5.05 -19.11 -2.28
C ARG A 188 -5.55 -17.67 -2.44
N LEU A 189 -5.57 -17.16 -3.67
CA LEU A 189 -6.04 -15.83 -4.02
C LEU A 189 -7.04 -15.91 -5.16
N PRO A 190 -8.06 -15.03 -5.20
CA PRO A 190 -8.94 -14.90 -6.36
C PRO A 190 -8.13 -14.46 -7.59
N LEU A 191 -8.42 -15.07 -8.75
CA LEU A 191 -7.66 -14.80 -9.97
C LEU A 191 -8.05 -13.44 -10.57
N PRO A 192 -7.09 -12.52 -10.81
CA PRO A 192 -7.37 -11.27 -11.52
C PRO A 192 -7.56 -11.53 -13.01
N ASN A 193 -8.26 -10.66 -13.73
CA ASN A 193 -8.39 -10.81 -15.18
C ASN A 193 -7.01 -10.76 -15.88
N ALA A 194 -6.09 -9.96 -15.35
CA ALA A 194 -4.70 -9.91 -15.80
C ALA A 194 -3.72 -9.75 -14.65
N LEU A 195 -2.54 -10.34 -14.82
CA LEU A 195 -1.38 -10.18 -13.97
C LEU A 195 -0.23 -9.53 -14.76
N VAL A 196 0.25 -8.39 -14.29
CA VAL A 196 1.45 -7.72 -14.80
C VAL A 196 2.57 -7.91 -13.79
N ILE A 197 3.64 -8.56 -14.23
CA ILE A 197 4.84 -8.79 -13.42
C ILE A 197 6.01 -8.02 -14.00
N GLN A 198 6.83 -7.41 -13.14
CA GLN A 198 8.07 -6.77 -13.56
C GLN A 198 9.27 -7.35 -12.83
N ASP A 199 10.32 -7.71 -13.57
CA ASP A 199 11.60 -8.20 -13.02
C ASP A 199 11.41 -9.24 -11.91
N VAL A 200 10.51 -10.21 -12.14
CA VAL A 200 10.11 -11.21 -11.16
C VAL A 200 11.29 -12.13 -10.79
N PHE A 201 11.47 -12.40 -9.50
CA PHE A 201 12.49 -13.34 -9.02
C PHE A 201 12.19 -13.88 -7.62
N PHE A 202 12.73 -15.06 -7.32
CA PHE A 202 13.03 -15.48 -5.96
C PHE A 202 14.53 -15.35 -5.68
N ALA A 203 14.87 -15.02 -4.43
CA ALA A 203 16.28 -14.93 -4.02
C ALA A 203 16.93 -16.33 -3.93
N GLN A 204 16.16 -17.35 -3.53
CA GLN A 204 16.59 -18.74 -3.52
C GLN A 204 16.57 -19.31 -4.94
N ASN A 205 17.69 -19.92 -5.36
CA ASN A 205 17.88 -20.30 -6.76
C ASN A 205 16.92 -21.41 -7.21
N ASP A 206 16.76 -22.45 -6.41
CA ASP A 206 15.84 -23.56 -6.63
C ASP A 206 14.38 -23.10 -6.76
N GLU A 207 13.94 -22.18 -5.90
CA GLU A 207 12.63 -21.54 -6.03
C GLU A 207 12.53 -20.70 -7.30
N ASN A 208 13.57 -19.94 -7.62
CA ASN A 208 13.59 -19.07 -8.81
C ASN A 208 13.41 -19.88 -10.09
N GLN A 209 14.01 -21.09 -10.17
CA GLN A 209 13.84 -21.99 -11.32
C GLN A 209 12.40 -22.48 -11.53
N LYS A 210 11.50 -22.36 -10.54
CA LYS A 210 10.08 -22.72 -10.68
C LYS A 210 9.25 -21.66 -11.41
N LEU A 211 9.74 -20.41 -11.51
CA LEU A 211 9.00 -19.29 -12.10
C LEU A 211 8.47 -19.54 -13.53
N PRO A 212 9.24 -20.11 -14.47
CA PRO A 212 8.71 -20.41 -15.80
C PRO A 212 7.48 -21.32 -15.74
N GLY A 213 7.50 -22.35 -14.89
CA GLY A 213 6.36 -23.26 -14.72
C GLY A 213 5.14 -22.57 -14.09
N LEU A 214 5.36 -21.66 -13.13
CA LEU A 214 4.27 -20.86 -12.55
C LEU A 214 3.62 -19.93 -13.60
N ILE A 215 4.42 -19.28 -14.45
CA ILE A 215 3.93 -18.44 -15.56
C ILE A 215 3.16 -19.27 -16.60
N GLU A 216 3.62 -20.49 -16.86
CA GLU A 216 2.94 -21.43 -17.76
C GLU A 216 1.55 -21.82 -17.24
N ARG A 217 1.44 -22.13 -15.94
CA ARG A 217 0.18 -22.57 -15.33
C ARG A 217 -0.78 -21.44 -14.98
N PHE A 218 -0.31 -20.20 -14.87
CA PHE A 218 -1.20 -19.06 -14.60
C PHE A 218 -2.31 -18.99 -15.67
N PRO A 219 -3.59 -19.09 -15.30
CA PRO A 219 -4.67 -19.33 -16.27
C PRO A 219 -5.08 -18.08 -17.04
N ASN A 220 -4.94 -16.90 -16.43
CA ASN A 220 -5.43 -15.63 -16.97
C ASN A 220 -4.37 -14.89 -17.79
N ALA A 221 -4.69 -13.67 -18.25
CA ALA A 221 -3.77 -12.87 -19.05
C ALA A 221 -2.53 -12.48 -18.23
N LEU A 222 -1.33 -12.60 -18.81
CA LEU A 222 -0.07 -12.32 -18.14
C LEU A 222 0.85 -11.47 -19.01
N LEU A 223 1.29 -10.33 -18.47
CA LEU A 223 2.31 -9.48 -19.08
C LEU A 223 3.56 -9.47 -18.20
N ASP A 224 4.66 -9.91 -18.78
CA ASP A 224 5.96 -10.02 -18.12
C ASP A 224 6.92 -8.95 -18.63
N PHE A 225 7.24 -7.98 -17.78
CA PHE A 225 8.23 -6.95 -18.04
C PHE A 225 9.61 -7.34 -17.53
N SER A 226 10.63 -7.07 -18.34
CA SER A 226 12.02 -7.08 -17.90
C SER A 226 12.73 -5.77 -18.21
N GLN A 227 13.70 -5.39 -17.38
CA GLN A 227 14.52 -4.20 -17.57
C GLN A 227 15.97 -4.56 -17.91
N SER A 228 16.69 -3.65 -18.59
CA SER A 228 18.08 -3.89 -19.02
C SER A 228 19.08 -4.01 -17.85
N ARG A 229 18.79 -3.39 -16.70
CA ARG A 229 19.62 -3.49 -15.48
C ARG A 229 18.86 -4.12 -14.32
N ALA A 230 18.09 -5.15 -14.61
CA ALA A 230 17.47 -5.97 -13.58
C ALA A 230 18.54 -6.68 -12.72
N ASN A 231 18.17 -7.06 -11.51
CA ASN A 231 19.07 -7.80 -10.62
C ASN A 231 19.41 -9.20 -11.18
N ARG A 232 20.48 -9.80 -10.65
CA ARG A 232 20.98 -11.11 -11.10
C ARG A 232 19.94 -12.24 -11.02
N TRP A 233 19.07 -12.21 -10.02
CA TRP A 233 18.06 -13.24 -9.81
C TRP A 233 16.94 -13.18 -10.85
N SER A 234 16.45 -11.98 -11.19
CA SER A 234 15.49 -11.78 -12.28
C SER A 234 16.07 -12.24 -13.62
N ASN A 235 17.33 -11.90 -13.88
CA ASN A 235 18.01 -12.30 -15.11
C ASN A 235 18.25 -13.82 -15.23
N ALA A 236 18.41 -14.52 -14.10
CA ALA A 236 18.70 -15.95 -14.08
C ALA A 236 17.62 -16.80 -14.75
N THR A 237 16.36 -16.35 -14.75
CA THR A 237 15.22 -17.10 -15.32
C THR A 237 14.65 -16.44 -16.57
N LEU A 238 15.05 -15.20 -16.89
CA LEU A 238 14.45 -14.39 -17.97
C LEU A 238 14.35 -15.13 -19.31
N LYS A 239 15.44 -15.77 -19.76
CA LYS A 239 15.46 -16.48 -21.04
C LYS A 239 14.47 -17.64 -21.05
N THR A 240 14.41 -18.40 -19.97
CA THR A 240 13.49 -19.55 -19.83
C THR A 240 12.04 -19.06 -19.78
N ARG A 241 11.73 -18.01 -19.02
CA ARG A 241 10.39 -17.39 -18.96
C ARG A 241 9.94 -16.90 -20.35
N GLN A 242 10.84 -16.25 -21.10
CA GLN A 242 10.58 -15.83 -22.49
C GLN A 242 10.27 -17.03 -23.40
N GLN A 243 11.04 -18.10 -23.33
CA GLN A 243 10.81 -19.31 -24.12
C GLN A 243 9.47 -19.97 -23.77
N THR A 244 9.15 -20.07 -22.48
CA THR A 244 7.88 -20.61 -21.99
C THR A 244 6.68 -19.82 -22.49
N ILE A 245 6.72 -18.48 -22.43
CA ILE A 245 5.66 -17.62 -22.97
C ILE A 245 5.53 -17.79 -24.49
N ARG A 246 6.65 -17.79 -25.23
CA ARG A 246 6.65 -17.94 -26.69
C ARG A 246 6.08 -19.29 -27.13
N ARG A 247 6.43 -20.37 -26.42
CA ARG A 247 5.94 -21.73 -26.72
C ARG A 247 4.43 -21.88 -26.58
N GLN A 248 3.82 -21.16 -25.64
CA GLN A 248 2.36 -21.18 -25.46
C GLN A 248 1.61 -20.54 -26.63
N ASN A 249 2.25 -19.59 -27.34
CA ASN A 249 1.67 -18.91 -28.50
C ASN A 249 0.29 -18.24 -28.23
N LEU A 250 0.07 -17.79 -26.99
CA LEU A 250 -1.18 -17.14 -26.57
C LEU A 250 -1.02 -15.62 -26.61
N ARG A 251 -1.96 -14.90 -27.24
CA ARG A 251 -1.95 -13.42 -27.26
C ARG A 251 -2.03 -12.81 -25.87
N GLN A 252 -2.72 -13.49 -24.97
CA GLN A 252 -2.91 -13.09 -23.57
C GLN A 252 -1.67 -13.31 -22.70
N LYS A 253 -0.64 -14.00 -23.17
CA LYS A 253 0.63 -14.15 -22.43
C LYS A 253 1.75 -13.53 -23.21
N THR A 254 2.45 -12.56 -22.64
CA THR A 254 3.49 -11.83 -23.38
C THR A 254 4.60 -11.35 -22.50
N GLN A 255 5.80 -11.36 -23.07
CA GLN A 255 6.98 -10.77 -22.48
C GLN A 255 7.38 -9.51 -23.25
N ARG A 256 7.77 -8.48 -22.51
CA ARG A 256 8.25 -7.20 -23.01
C ARG A 256 9.52 -6.78 -22.29
N HIS A 257 10.45 -6.23 -23.05
CA HIS A 257 11.64 -5.59 -22.49
C HIS A 257 11.40 -4.08 -22.45
N LEU A 258 11.51 -3.50 -21.26
CA LEU A 258 11.43 -2.06 -21.05
C LEU A 258 12.81 -1.44 -21.31
N TYR A 259 12.91 -0.68 -22.40
CA TYR A 259 14.13 0.04 -22.76
C TYR A 259 14.15 1.42 -22.10
N GLY A 260 15.30 1.80 -21.52
CA GLY A 260 15.51 3.10 -20.88
C GLY A 260 15.76 2.99 -19.37
N MET A 261 16.60 3.88 -18.84
CA MET A 261 16.83 4.07 -17.40
C MET A 261 16.94 5.57 -17.06
N PRO A 262 16.62 6.02 -15.83
CA PRO A 262 15.97 5.31 -14.71
C PRO A 262 14.45 5.59 -14.63
N ILE A 263 13.81 5.29 -13.48
CA ILE A 263 12.43 5.63 -13.10
C ILE A 263 12.24 7.15 -13.27
N THR A 264 11.91 7.54 -14.49
CA THR A 264 11.71 8.92 -14.90
C THR A 264 10.28 9.05 -15.40
N GLY A 265 9.81 10.28 -15.59
CA GLY A 265 8.54 10.51 -16.27
C GLY A 265 8.44 9.86 -17.66
N LYS A 266 9.56 9.50 -18.32
CA LYS A 266 9.53 8.73 -19.57
C LYS A 266 9.18 7.25 -19.35
N GLN A 267 9.66 6.65 -18.26
CA GLN A 267 9.45 5.24 -17.94
C GLN A 267 7.98 4.93 -17.62
N ARG A 268 7.29 5.82 -16.87
CA ARG A 268 5.85 5.64 -16.58
C ARG A 268 5.00 5.61 -17.85
N HIS A 269 5.28 6.48 -18.82
CA HIS A 269 4.57 6.50 -20.10
C HIS A 269 4.88 5.29 -20.96
N LEU A 270 6.10 4.75 -20.89
CA LEU A 270 6.45 3.51 -21.58
C LEU A 270 5.65 2.32 -21.03
N ILE A 271 5.62 2.15 -19.70
CA ILE A 271 4.85 1.10 -19.04
C ILE A 271 3.37 1.24 -19.38
N TYR A 272 2.81 2.45 -19.28
CA TYR A 272 1.44 2.74 -19.70
C TYR A 272 1.18 2.34 -21.15
N LYS A 273 2.05 2.72 -22.09
CA LYS A 273 1.92 2.39 -23.52
C LYS A 273 2.00 0.89 -23.77
N GLU A 274 2.91 0.18 -23.11
CA GLU A 274 3.03 -1.27 -23.26
C GLU A 274 1.81 -1.99 -22.69
N MET A 275 1.31 -1.57 -21.52
CA MET A 275 0.12 -2.16 -20.91
C MET A 275 -1.14 -1.88 -21.74
N THR A 276 -1.39 -0.63 -22.15
CA THR A 276 -2.57 -0.28 -22.94
C THR A 276 -2.54 -0.86 -24.35
N GLY A 277 -1.36 -0.86 -25.00
CA GLY A 277 -1.19 -1.56 -26.27
C GLY A 277 -1.41 -3.06 -26.16
N TRP A 278 -1.02 -3.65 -25.03
CA TRP A 278 -1.32 -5.05 -24.72
C TRP A 278 -2.80 -5.29 -24.48
N PHE A 279 -3.48 -4.46 -23.69
CA PHE A 279 -4.92 -4.52 -23.43
C PHE A 279 -5.74 -4.47 -24.73
N ASN A 280 -5.40 -3.55 -25.64
CA ASN A 280 -6.03 -3.48 -26.97
C ASN A 280 -5.82 -4.79 -27.75
N ARG A 281 -4.60 -5.34 -27.73
CA ARG A 281 -4.26 -6.57 -28.47
C ARG A 281 -5.01 -7.81 -27.95
N ILE A 282 -5.37 -7.83 -26.66
CA ILE A 282 -6.17 -8.91 -26.04
C ILE A 282 -7.68 -8.62 -26.08
N GLY A 283 -8.11 -7.48 -26.63
CA GLY A 283 -9.52 -7.15 -26.88
C GLY A 283 -10.28 -6.60 -25.67
N TRP A 284 -9.59 -6.00 -24.70
CA TRP A 284 -10.23 -5.42 -23.51
C TRP A 284 -10.71 -3.98 -23.71
N LEU A 285 -10.15 -3.29 -24.71
CA LEU A 285 -10.35 -1.90 -25.06
C LEU A 285 -10.41 -1.79 -26.59
#